data_AF-A0A2M8Q6P3-F1
#
_entry.id   AF-A0A2M8Q6P3-F1
#
_cell.length_a   1.000
_cell.length_b   1.000
_cell.length_c   1.000
_cell.angle_alpha   90.00
_cell.angle_beta   90.00
_cell.angle_gamma   90.00
#
_symmetry.space_group_name_H-M   'P 1'
#
loop_
_entity.id
_entity.type
_entity.pdbx_description
1 polymer ?
#
loop_
_entity_poly.entity_id
_entity_poly.type
_entity_poly.pdbx_seq_one_letter_code
_entity_poly.pdbx_strand_id
1 'polypeptide(L)'
;MPKKPIFTSPQEAEAAFYEALERGDLDAMMAIWSEDEEIVCVHPGSPRLTGYALVREGWRHIFAGGRRLKVQLLALTTLHSPFTAVHSVIEQIAMVGEKHLAAPVA
;
A
#
# COMPACT_ATOMS: atom_id res chain seq x y z
N MET A 1 1.66 -4.76 -22.10
CA MET A 1 1.49 -4.77 -20.63
C MET A 1 2.84 -4.52 -20.01
N PRO A 2 2.97 -3.57 -19.05
CA PRO A 2 4.22 -3.43 -18.31
C PRO A 2 4.55 -4.74 -17.59
N LYS A 3 5.83 -5.11 -17.57
CA LYS A 3 6.29 -6.35 -16.96
C LYS A 3 6.21 -6.24 -15.44
N LYS A 4 5.46 -7.14 -14.80
CA LYS A 4 5.30 -7.16 -13.34
C LYS A 4 6.67 -7.46 -12.68
N PRO A 5 7.06 -6.72 -11.63
CA PRO A 5 8.31 -6.98 -10.92
C PRO A 5 8.26 -8.37 -10.25
N ILE A 6 9.43 -9.00 -10.17
CA ILE A 6 9.62 -10.24 -9.40
C ILE A 6 10.24 -9.83 -8.07
N PHE A 7 9.52 -10.04 -6.98
CA PHE A 7 10.03 -9.86 -5.62
C PHE A 7 10.59 -11.18 -5.11
N THR A 8 11.78 -11.15 -4.52
CA THR A 8 12.47 -12.33 -4.00
C THR A 8 12.19 -12.56 -2.52
N SER A 9 11.55 -11.60 -1.85
CA SER A 9 11.08 -11.69 -0.47
C SER A 9 9.79 -10.87 -0.24
N PRO A 10 9.01 -11.18 0.81
CA PRO A 10 7.88 -10.34 1.23
C PRO A 10 8.29 -8.90 1.56
N GLN A 11 9.48 -8.71 2.15
CA GLN A 11 10.01 -7.40 2.52
C GLN A 11 10.29 -6.52 1.30
N GLU A 12 10.75 -7.11 0.18
CA GLU A 12 10.93 -6.36 -1.08
C GLU A 12 9.59 -5.90 -1.66
N ALA A 13 8.56 -6.75 -1.61
CA ALA A 13 7.22 -6.38 -2.05
C ALA A 13 6.61 -5.27 -1.16
N GLU A 14 6.79 -5.37 0.16
CA GLU A 14 6.34 -4.36 1.13
C GLU A 14 7.09 -3.02 0.94
N ALA A 15 8.41 -3.05 0.76
CA ALA A 15 9.19 -1.85 0.49
C ALA A 15 8.73 -1.16 -0.80
N ALA A 16 8.49 -1.93 -1.87
CA ALA A 16 7.95 -1.40 -3.13
C ALA A 16 6.55 -0.81 -2.95
N PHE A 17 5.71 -1.39 -2.08
CA PHE A 17 4.38 -0.87 -1.76
C PHE A 17 4.45 0.52 -1.14
N TYR A 18 5.26 0.69 -0.08
CA TYR A 18 5.40 1.99 0.56
C TYR A 18 6.10 3.02 -0.33
N GLU A 19 7.07 2.60 -1.16
CA GLU A 19 7.68 3.50 -2.15
C GLU A 19 6.65 4.00 -3.19
N ALA A 20 5.82 3.10 -3.72
CA ALA A 20 4.75 3.47 -4.65
C ALA A 20 3.72 4.41 -4.00
N LEU A 21 3.38 4.16 -2.73
CA LEU A 21 2.49 5.00 -1.93
C LEU A 21 3.06 6.42 -1.72
N GLU A 22 4.31 6.56 -1.29
CA GLU A 22 4.96 7.86 -1.09
C GLU A 22 5.15 8.64 -2.40
N ARG A 23 5.42 7.94 -3.51
CA ARG A 23 5.54 8.54 -4.85
C ARG A 23 4.19 8.90 -5.46
N GLY A 24 3.08 8.34 -4.96
CA GLY A 24 1.75 8.47 -5.58
C GLY A 24 1.68 7.83 -6.96
N ASP A 25 2.43 6.73 -7.17
CA ASP A 25 2.58 6.09 -8.48
C ASP A 25 1.58 4.94 -8.62
N LEU A 26 0.47 5.19 -9.32
CA LEU A 26 -0.61 4.21 -9.49
C LEU A 26 -0.16 2.96 -10.23
N ASP A 27 0.69 3.10 -11.24
CA ASP A 27 1.09 1.95 -12.05
C ASP A 27 2.12 1.10 -11.30
N ALA A 28 3.04 1.72 -10.54
CA ALA A 28 3.92 0.99 -9.62
C ALA A 28 3.13 0.30 -8.51
N MET A 29 2.14 0.98 -7.90
CA MET A 29 1.27 0.40 -6.87
C MET A 29 0.56 -0.84 -7.40
N MET A 30 -0.07 -0.74 -8.57
CA MET A 30 -0.84 -1.84 -9.15
C MET A 30 0.02 -2.97 -9.73
N ALA A 31 1.32 -2.77 -9.91
CA ALA A 31 2.25 -3.84 -10.28
C ALA A 31 2.56 -4.79 -9.10
N ILE A 32 2.29 -4.38 -7.86
CA ILE A 32 2.56 -5.17 -6.65
C ILE A 32 1.38 -6.08 -6.30
N TRP A 33 0.16 -5.57 -6.46
CA TRP A 33 -1.07 -6.31 -6.18
C TRP A 33 -1.19 -7.57 -7.05
N SER A 34 -1.72 -8.66 -6.49
CA SER A 34 -2.10 -9.84 -7.28
C SER A 34 -3.11 -9.45 -8.37
N GLU A 35 -3.06 -10.13 -9.51
CA GLU A 35 -4.04 -9.96 -10.60
C GLU A 35 -5.29 -10.83 -10.38
N ASP A 36 -5.37 -11.52 -9.24
CA ASP A 36 -6.53 -12.30 -8.83
C ASP A 36 -7.77 -11.43 -8.62
N GLU A 37 -8.94 -11.97 -8.94
CA GLU A 37 -10.24 -11.33 -8.73
C GLU A 37 -10.61 -11.27 -7.23
N GLU A 38 -9.92 -12.03 -6.37
CA GLU A 38 -10.18 -12.11 -4.94
C GLU A 38 -9.37 -11.13 -4.07
N ILE A 39 -8.55 -10.24 -4.66
CA ILE A 39 -7.80 -9.27 -3.85
C ILE A 39 -8.73 -8.32 -3.08
N VAL A 40 -8.29 -7.90 -1.90
CA VAL A 40 -9.06 -7.01 -1.03
C VAL A 40 -8.19 -5.85 -0.54
N CYS A 41 -8.76 -4.64 -0.56
CA CYS A 41 -8.18 -3.47 0.08
C CYS A 41 -9.22 -2.77 0.97
N VAL A 42 -8.80 -2.34 2.15
CA VAL A 42 -9.61 -1.53 3.07
C VAL A 42 -8.79 -0.30 3.41
N HIS A 43 -9.19 0.86 2.89
CA HIS A 43 -8.58 2.13 3.26
C HIS A 43 -9.19 2.65 4.58
N PRO A 44 -8.46 3.48 5.35
CA PRO A 44 -8.98 4.05 6.59
C PRO A 44 -10.34 4.73 6.38
N GLY A 45 -11.32 4.37 7.23
CA GLY A 45 -12.67 4.93 7.19
C GLY A 45 -13.52 4.56 5.96
N SER A 46 -13.04 3.68 5.08
CA SER A 46 -13.71 3.31 3.83
C SER A 46 -14.27 1.88 3.86
N PRO A 47 -15.31 1.57 3.06
CA PRO A 47 -15.76 0.19 2.91
C PRO A 47 -14.70 -0.68 2.23
N ARG A 48 -14.84 -2.00 2.39
CA ARG A 48 -14.00 -2.99 1.71
C ARG A 48 -14.14 -2.90 0.19
N LEU A 49 -13.01 -2.85 -0.50
CA LEU A 49 -12.89 -2.99 -1.95
C LEU A 49 -12.47 -4.41 -2.28
N THR A 50 -13.06 -5.01 -3.32
CA THR A 50 -12.79 -6.39 -3.75
C THR A 50 -12.56 -6.44 -5.25
N GLY A 51 -11.52 -7.16 -5.66
CA GLY A 51 -11.11 -7.32 -7.06
C GLY A 51 -10.26 -6.18 -7.59
N TYR A 52 -9.47 -6.50 -8.61
CA TYR A 52 -8.42 -5.63 -9.17
C TYR A 52 -8.93 -4.23 -9.58
N ALA A 53 -10.07 -4.17 -10.26
CA ALA A 53 -10.62 -2.91 -10.75
C ALA A 53 -11.00 -1.95 -9.61
N LEU A 54 -11.69 -2.45 -8.57
CA LEU A 54 -12.10 -1.61 -7.44
C LEU A 54 -10.90 -1.17 -6.59
N VAL A 55 -9.93 -2.06 -6.37
CA VAL A 55 -8.67 -1.72 -5.67
C VAL A 55 -7.90 -0.65 -6.44
N ARG A 56 -7.77 -0.78 -7.78
CA ARG A 56 -7.13 0.24 -8.62
C ARG A 56 -7.82 1.59 -8.52
N GLU A 57 -9.15 1.62 -8.58
CA GLU A 57 -9.91 2.86 -8.46
C GLU A 57 -9.77 3.52 -7.07
N GLY A 58 -9.71 2.71 -6.00
CA GLY A 58 -9.42 3.18 -4.65
C GLY A 58 -8.07 3.92 -4.56
N TRP A 59 -7.01 3.28 -5.05
CA TRP A 59 -5.68 3.91 -5.11
C TRP A 59 -5.64 5.14 -6.02
N ARG A 60 -6.32 5.10 -7.17
CA ARG A 60 -6.43 6.26 -8.07
C ARG A 60 -7.05 7.45 -7.35
N HIS A 61 -8.08 7.22 -6.54
CA HIS A 61 -8.71 8.29 -5.76
C HIS A 61 -7.75 8.89 -4.71
N ILE A 62 -7.02 8.04 -3.98
CA ILE A 62 -6.01 8.48 -3.00
C ILE A 62 -4.92 9.34 -3.68
N PHE A 63 -4.44 8.91 -4.85
CA PHE A 63 -3.36 9.61 -5.57
C PHE A 63 -3.81 10.86 -6.34
N ALA A 64 -5.12 10.99 -6.64
CA ALA A 64 -5.65 12.13 -7.40
C ALA A 64 -5.41 13.50 -6.75
N GLY A 65 -5.21 13.55 -5.42
CA GLY A 65 -4.95 14.78 -4.69
C GLY A 65 -3.57 15.39 -4.92
N GLY A 66 -2.63 14.67 -5.57
CA GLY A 66 -1.27 15.14 -5.85
C GLY A 66 -0.39 15.42 -4.63
N ARG A 67 -0.92 15.23 -3.41
CA ARG A 67 -0.18 15.39 -2.17
C ARG A 67 0.71 14.17 -1.98
N ARG A 68 1.98 14.39 -1.66
CA ARG A 68 2.92 13.30 -1.36
C ARG A 68 2.83 12.92 0.10
N LEU A 69 2.78 11.62 0.35
CA LEU A 69 2.84 11.06 1.68
C LEU A 69 4.28 10.77 2.06
N LYS A 70 4.55 10.82 3.36
CA LYS A 70 5.71 10.19 3.99
C LYS A 70 5.19 9.19 5.00
N VAL A 71 5.66 7.96 4.93
CA VAL A 71 5.20 6.86 5.78
C VAL A 71 6.37 6.37 6.61
N GLN A 72 6.18 6.34 7.93
CA GLN A 72 7.09 5.70 8.85
C GLN A 72 6.41 4.47 9.45
N LEU A 73 7.04 3.31 9.31
CA LEU A 73 6.54 2.06 9.86
C LEU A 73 7.05 1.87 11.28
N LEU A 74 6.15 1.53 12.20
CA LEU A 74 6.43 1.21 13.59
C LEU A 74 5.81 -0.15 13.97
N ALA A 75 6.30 -0.73 15.06
CA ALA A 75 5.72 -1.94 15.68
C ALA A 75 5.50 -3.13 14.72
N LEU A 76 6.46 -3.36 13.80
CA LEU A 76 6.38 -4.44 12.83
C LEU A 76 6.33 -5.81 13.53
N THR A 77 5.26 -6.55 13.26
CA THR A 77 5.09 -7.96 13.62
C THR A 77 4.86 -8.76 12.34
N THR A 78 5.66 -9.81 12.12
CA THR A 78 5.50 -10.66 10.93
C THR A 78 5.13 -12.10 11.32
N LEU A 79 4.27 -12.70 10.51
CA LEU A 79 3.93 -14.12 10.56
C LEU A 79 4.24 -14.73 9.20
N HIS A 80 5.06 -15.77 9.19
CA HIS A 80 5.52 -16.43 7.97
C HIS A 80 5.05 -17.89 7.96
N SER A 81 4.58 -18.32 6.79
CA SER A 81 4.31 -19.70 6.42
C SER A 81 5.03 -19.99 5.09
N PRO A 82 5.12 -21.24 4.64
CA PRO A 82 5.83 -21.58 3.41
C PRO A 82 5.36 -20.83 2.15
N PHE A 83 4.11 -20.38 2.12
CA PHE A 83 3.50 -19.76 0.92
C PHE A 83 2.91 -18.37 1.18
N THR A 84 2.86 -17.93 2.43
CA THR A 84 2.21 -16.67 2.82
C THR A 84 3.01 -15.98 3.90
N ALA A 85 3.14 -14.65 3.79
CA ALA A 85 3.61 -13.79 4.86
C ALA A 85 2.52 -12.76 5.19
N VAL A 86 2.33 -12.48 6.48
CA VAL A 86 1.45 -11.42 6.99
C VAL A 86 2.29 -10.46 7.79
N HIS A 87 2.29 -9.19 7.41
CA HIS A 87 2.97 -8.12 8.12
C HIS A 87 1.90 -7.22 8.75
N SER A 88 2.02 -7.01 10.07
CA SER A 88 1.20 -6.06 10.82
C SER A 88 2.09 -4.94 11.29
N VAL A 89 1.71 -3.70 10.98
CA VAL A 89 2.50 -2.49 11.24
C VAL A 89 1.61 -1.37 11.71
N ILE A 90 2.20 -0.41 12.40
CA ILE A 90 1.61 0.89 12.65
C ILE A 90 2.21 1.87 11.62
N GLU A 91 1.36 2.40 10.75
CA GLU A 91 1.73 3.45 9.81
C GLU A 91 1.59 4.83 10.45
N GLN A 92 2.70 5.55 10.59
CA GLN A 92 2.67 6.99 10.86
C GLN A 92 2.77 7.75 9.55
N ILE A 93 1.70 8.46 9.19
CA ILE A 93 1.56 9.13 7.90
C ILE A 93 1.67 10.65 8.10
N ALA A 94 2.58 11.28 7.36
CA ALA A 94 2.67 12.73 7.23
C ALA A 94 2.48 13.16 5.79
N MET A 95 1.99 14.38 5.60
CA MET A 95 1.95 15.02 4.29
C MET A 95 3.25 15.80 4.09
N VAL A 96 3.92 15.60 2.96
CA VAL A 96 5.15 16.33 2.64
C VAL A 96 4.83 17.82 2.56
N GLY A 97 5.47 18.63 3.42
CA GLY A 97 5.27 20.08 3.52
C GLY A 97 4.41 20.51 4.72
N GLU A 98 3.69 19.60 5.38
CA GLU A 98 2.99 19.87 6.64
C GLU A 98 3.85 19.37 7.82
N LYS A 99 4.00 20.20 8.86
CA LYS A 99 4.74 19.84 10.09
C LYS A 99 4.00 18.84 10.99
N HIS A 100 2.77 18.46 10.62
CA HIS A 100 1.90 17.65 11.48
C HIS A 100 1.89 16.20 10.99
N LEU A 101 2.39 15.30 11.84
CA LEU A 101 2.11 13.87 11.73
C LEU A 101 0.64 13.69 12.08
N ALA A 102 -0.18 13.22 11.13
CA ALA A 102 -1.54 12.83 11.47
C ALA A 102 -1.47 11.54 12.31
N ALA A 103 -2.25 11.48 13.39
CA ALA A 103 -2.33 10.26 14.20
C ALA A 103 -2.84 9.09 13.33
N PRO A 104 -2.36 7.86 13.55
CA PRO A 104 -2.84 6.70 12.80
C PRO A 104 -4.35 6.58 12.97
N VAL A 105 -5.08 6.53 11.87
CA VAL A 105 -6.51 6.20 11.91
C VAL A 105 -6.57 4.68 12.14
N ALA A 106 -6.97 4.29 13.35
CA ALA A 106 -7.29 2.91 13.71
C ALA A 106 -8.62 2.46 13.10
#